data_AF-A0A840V6S4-F1
#
_entry.id   AF-A0A840V6S4-F1
#
_cell.length_a   1.000
_cell.length_b   1.000
_cell.length_c   1.000
_cell.angle_alpha   90.00
_cell.angle_beta   90.00
_cell.angle_gamma   90.00
#
_symmetry.space_group_name_H-M   'P 1'
#
loop_
_entity.id
_entity.type
_entity.pdbx_description
1 polymer ?
#
loop_
_entity_poly.entity_id
_entity_poly.type
_entity_poly.pdbx_seq_one_letter_code
_entity_poly.pdbx_strand_id
1 'polypeptide(L)'
;MEANHAPDAHPIASELILGDAWDPSAVAGLIRSKSSHQESPCFLFLGKREADLLRSHLGAIFGPENVPCLKDTFYMGLEVIELASESFLLTCGRKTSRTLQDPISKRPEWRDSVSDTLWQYRLH
;
A
#
# COMPACT_ATOMS: atom_id res chain seq x y z
N MET A 1 -7.40 13.65 45.66
CA MET A 1 -8.26 13.45 44.47
C MET A 1 -7.54 14.09 43.30
N GLU A 2 -6.66 13.34 42.65
CA GLU A 2 -5.92 13.84 41.49
C GLU A 2 -6.71 13.49 40.22
N ALA A 3 -7.02 14.54 39.45
CA ALA A 3 -7.76 14.41 38.20
C ALA A 3 -6.85 13.75 37.15
N ASN A 4 -7.19 12.52 36.76
CA ASN A 4 -6.64 11.88 35.58
C ASN A 4 -6.96 12.75 34.36
N HIS A 5 -5.97 13.47 33.85
CA HIS A 5 -6.02 14.12 32.55
C HIS A 5 -5.92 13.03 31.49
N ALA A 6 -7.06 12.50 31.05
CA ALA A 6 -7.10 11.65 29.87
C ALA A 6 -6.54 12.48 28.70
N PRO A 7 -5.56 11.97 27.92
CA PRO A 7 -5.11 12.70 26.74
C PRO A 7 -6.31 12.88 25.82
N ASP A 8 -6.49 14.11 25.36
CA ASP A 8 -7.56 14.58 24.50
C ASP A 8 -7.63 13.72 23.22
N ALA A 9 -8.35 12.60 23.30
CA ALA A 9 -8.56 11.66 22.21
C ALA A 9 -9.55 12.26 21.22
N HIS A 10 -9.10 13.28 20.49
CA HIS A 10 -9.87 13.86 19.41
C HIS A 10 -10.14 12.77 18.37
N PRO A 11 -11.40 12.50 18.04
CA PRO A 11 -11.72 11.51 17.01
C PRO A 11 -11.11 11.97 15.69
N ILE A 12 -10.21 11.15 15.14
CA ILE A 12 -9.65 11.39 13.81
C ILE A 12 -10.80 11.21 12.82
N ALA A 13 -11.07 12.22 11.99
CA ALA A 13 -12.08 12.15 10.96
C ALA A 13 -11.60 11.35 9.74
N SER A 14 -12.53 10.69 9.06
CA SER A 14 -12.24 10.04 7.76
C SER A 14 -11.83 11.10 6.73
N GLU A 15 -10.79 10.83 5.94
CA GLU A 15 -10.31 11.75 4.90
C GLU A 15 -11.12 11.61 3.60
N LEU A 16 -11.68 10.43 3.37
CA LEU A 16 -12.49 10.14 2.20
C LEU A 16 -13.73 9.36 2.62
N ILE A 17 -14.83 9.63 1.94
CA ILE A 17 -16.07 8.87 2.08
C ILE A 17 -16.36 8.28 0.71
N LEU A 18 -16.38 6.95 0.62
CA LEU A 18 -16.70 6.24 -0.61
C LEU A 18 -18.21 5.95 -0.69
N GLY A 19 -18.71 5.85 -1.91
CA GLY A 19 -20.08 5.44 -2.20
C GLY A 19 -20.25 3.92 -2.11
N ASP A 20 -21.00 3.35 -3.04
CA ASP A 20 -21.26 1.90 -3.10
C ASP A 20 -20.17 1.10 -3.83
N ALA A 21 -19.18 1.77 -4.42
CA ALA A 21 -18.09 1.14 -5.15
C ALA A 21 -16.75 1.72 -4.73
N TRP A 22 -15.71 0.89 -4.84
CA TRP A 22 -14.33 1.34 -4.71
C TRP A 22 -13.97 2.24 -5.88
N ASP A 23 -13.65 3.51 -5.60
CA ASP A 23 -13.19 4.45 -6.63
C ASP A 23 -11.65 4.57 -6.58
N PRO A 24 -10.92 3.85 -7.47
CA PRO A 24 -9.46 3.94 -7.50
C PRO A 24 -8.96 5.35 -7.83
N SER A 25 -9.76 6.16 -8.54
CA SER A 25 -9.37 7.52 -8.93
C SER A 25 -9.37 8.46 -7.74
N ALA A 26 -10.41 8.42 -6.89
CA ALA A 26 -10.47 9.20 -5.67
C ALA A 26 -9.37 8.80 -4.68
N VAL A 27 -9.12 7.50 -4.50
CA VAL A 27 -8.06 7.01 -3.61
C VAL A 27 -6.68 7.45 -4.11
N ALA A 28 -6.41 7.31 -5.42
CA ALA A 28 -5.18 7.80 -6.01
C ALA A 28 -5.04 9.33 -5.90
N GLY A 29 -6.16 10.06 -6.00
CA GLY A 29 -6.22 11.51 -5.79
C GLY A 29 -5.82 11.91 -4.36
N LEU A 30 -6.36 11.22 -3.36
CA LEU A 30 -6.00 11.42 -1.95
C LEU A 30 -4.51 11.16 -1.71
N ILE A 31 -4.00 10.04 -2.21
CA ILE A 31 -2.58 9.68 -2.09
C ILE A 31 -1.71 10.78 -2.71
N ARG A 32 -2.00 11.19 -3.96
CA ARG A 32 -1.26 12.26 -4.65
C ARG A 32 -1.33 13.59 -3.92
N SER A 33 -2.49 13.95 -3.35
CA SER A 33 -2.66 15.19 -2.58
C SER A 33 -1.77 15.24 -1.34
N LYS A 34 -1.38 14.08 -0.80
CA LYS A 34 -0.55 13.97 0.40
C LYS A 34 0.89 13.58 0.09
N SER A 35 1.19 13.28 -1.16
CA SER A 35 2.55 13.12 -1.65
C SER A 35 3.13 14.50 -1.99
N SER A 36 4.26 14.84 -1.39
CA SER A 36 5.01 16.07 -1.69
C SER A 36 6.50 15.76 -1.76
N HIS A 37 7.22 16.36 -2.71
CA HIS A 37 8.69 16.32 -2.89
C HIS A 37 9.42 15.19 -2.12
N GLN A 38 9.24 13.94 -2.59
CA GLN A 38 9.85 12.69 -2.08
C GLN A 38 9.20 12.01 -0.87
N GLU A 39 8.13 12.55 -0.30
CA GLU A 39 7.35 11.90 0.76
C GLU A 39 6.03 11.41 0.18
N SER A 40 5.63 10.20 0.54
CA SER A 40 4.31 9.64 0.22
C SER A 40 3.76 8.88 1.44
N PRO A 41 2.44 8.75 1.56
CA PRO A 41 1.85 7.93 2.62
C PRO A 41 2.32 6.48 2.53
N CYS A 42 2.47 5.83 3.69
CA CYS A 42 2.86 4.42 3.80
C CYS A 42 1.66 3.50 3.97
N PHE A 43 0.65 3.98 4.69
CA PHE A 43 -0.44 3.17 5.22
C PHE A 43 -1.77 3.68 4.69
N LEU A 44 -2.63 2.74 4.33
CA LEU A 44 -4.02 2.95 3.98
C LEU A 44 -4.88 2.27 5.04
N PHE A 45 -5.47 3.06 5.93
CA PHE A 45 -6.37 2.57 6.96
C PHE A 45 -7.79 2.55 6.42
N LEU A 46 -8.45 1.40 6.55
CA LEU A 46 -9.80 1.16 6.06
C LEU A 46 -10.69 0.67 7.20
N GLY A 47 -11.92 1.18 7.29
CA GLY A 47 -12.98 0.56 8.06
C GLY A 47 -13.50 -0.69 7.35
N LYS A 48 -14.40 -1.42 8.03
CA LYS A 48 -14.98 -2.66 7.51
C LYS A 48 -15.63 -2.47 6.15
N ARG A 49 -16.45 -1.41 5.99
CA ARG A 49 -17.13 -1.11 4.73
C ARG A 49 -16.14 -0.88 3.60
N GLU A 50 -15.12 -0.04 3.81
CA GLU A 50 -14.14 0.27 2.76
C GLU A 50 -13.22 -0.92 2.47
N ALA A 51 -12.92 -1.75 3.47
CA ALA A 51 -12.22 -3.01 3.29
C ALA A 51 -13.00 -3.96 2.39
N ASP A 52 -14.31 -4.14 2.60
CA ASP A 52 -15.17 -4.97 1.73
C ASP A 52 -15.27 -4.43 0.30
N LEU A 53 -15.34 -3.10 0.13
CA LEU A 53 -15.29 -2.47 -1.19
C LEU A 53 -13.96 -2.77 -1.91
N LEU A 54 -12.84 -2.64 -1.20
CA LEU A 54 -11.52 -2.96 -1.77
C LEU A 54 -11.40 -4.44 -2.12
N ARG A 55 -11.88 -5.35 -1.25
CA ARG A 55 -11.87 -6.80 -1.51
C ARG A 55 -12.71 -7.15 -2.72
N SER A 56 -13.88 -6.55 -2.86
CA SER A 56 -14.75 -6.75 -4.02
C SER A 56 -14.10 -6.25 -5.30
N HIS A 57 -13.44 -5.09 -5.25
CA HIS A 57 -12.71 -4.53 -6.38
C HIS A 57 -11.52 -5.41 -6.80
N LEU A 58 -10.71 -5.87 -5.84
CA LEU A 58 -9.60 -6.78 -6.12
C LEU A 58 -10.11 -8.15 -6.59
N GLY A 59 -11.19 -8.66 -6.00
CA GLY A 59 -11.82 -9.92 -6.39
C GLY A 59 -12.38 -9.89 -7.81
N ALA A 60 -12.89 -8.74 -8.28
CA ALA A 60 -13.31 -8.57 -9.67
C ALA A 60 -12.15 -8.64 -10.66
N ILE A 61 -10.92 -8.31 -10.23
CA ILE A 61 -9.72 -8.28 -11.07
C ILE A 61 -8.99 -9.63 -11.04
N PHE A 62 -8.80 -10.20 -9.85
CA PHE A 62 -7.97 -11.38 -9.62
C PHE A 62 -8.78 -12.66 -9.38
N GLY A 63 -10.10 -12.55 -9.24
CA GLY A 63 -10.98 -13.63 -8.77
C GLY A 63 -11.23 -13.53 -7.26
N PRO A 64 -12.49 -13.69 -6.80
CA PRO A 64 -12.85 -13.49 -5.38
C PRO A 64 -12.19 -14.51 -4.44
N GLU A 65 -11.86 -15.70 -4.94
CA GLU A 65 -11.13 -16.74 -4.21
C GLU A 65 -9.68 -16.35 -3.88
N ASN A 66 -9.10 -15.41 -4.63
CA ASN A 66 -7.71 -14.99 -4.48
C ASN A 66 -7.54 -13.81 -3.51
N VAL A 67 -8.62 -13.27 -2.94
CA VAL A 67 -8.59 -12.14 -1.98
C VAL A 67 -9.34 -12.47 -0.67
N PRO A 68 -8.92 -13.54 0.05
CA PRO A 68 -9.61 -14.00 1.25
C PRO A 68 -9.41 -13.06 2.46
N CYS A 69 -8.41 -12.19 2.46
CA CYS A 69 -8.15 -11.20 3.50
C CYS A 69 -7.26 -10.07 2.94
N LEU A 70 -7.34 -8.87 3.51
CA LEU A 70 -6.46 -7.74 3.17
C LEU A 70 -5.20 -7.67 4.04
N LYS A 71 -4.99 -8.65 4.93
CA LYS A 71 -3.79 -8.71 5.77
C LYS A 71 -2.54 -8.84 4.89
N ASP A 72 -1.51 -8.05 5.19
CA ASP A 72 -0.26 -8.00 4.43
C ASP A 72 -0.43 -7.60 2.95
N THR A 73 -1.57 -6.98 2.62
CA THR A 73 -1.85 -6.53 1.25
C THR A 73 -1.34 -5.12 1.03
N PHE A 74 -0.77 -4.88 -0.15
CA PHE A 74 -0.38 -3.55 -0.59
C PHE A 74 -1.31 -3.08 -1.71
N TYR A 75 -1.87 -1.90 -1.55
CA TYR A 75 -2.72 -1.25 -2.56
C TYR A 75 -2.12 0.10 -2.95
N MET A 76 -1.86 0.30 -4.25
CA MET A 76 -1.21 1.52 -4.77
C MET A 76 0.13 1.85 -4.05
N GLY A 77 0.82 0.82 -3.58
CA GLY A 77 2.08 0.94 -2.84
C GLY A 77 1.92 1.33 -1.36
N LEU A 78 0.70 1.39 -0.83
CA LEU A 78 0.44 1.58 0.60
C LEU A 78 0.08 0.24 1.23
N GLU A 79 0.56 -0.01 2.45
CA GLU A 79 0.15 -1.15 3.25
C GLU A 79 -1.29 -0.94 3.75
N VAL A 80 -2.14 -1.93 3.52
CA VAL A 80 -3.56 -1.86 3.89
C VAL A 80 -3.75 -2.36 5.31
N ILE A 81 -4.33 -1.51 6.17
CA ILE A 81 -4.62 -1.81 7.56
C ILE A 81 -6.13 -1.72 7.78
N GLU A 82 -6.75 -2.84 8.12
CA GLU A 82 -8.16 -2.90 8.46
C GLU A 82 -8.39 -2.50 9.92
N LEU A 83 -9.32 -1.57 10.14
CA LEU A 83 -9.74 -1.08 11.44
C LEU A 83 -11.10 -1.68 11.81
N ALA A 84 -11.34 -1.81 13.12
CA ALA A 84 -12.62 -2.31 13.63
C ALA A 84 -13.81 -1.35 13.41
N SER A 85 -13.55 -0.12 12.96
CA SER A 85 -14.55 0.92 12.65
C SER A 85 -15.45 0.53 11.48
N GLU A 86 -16.70 0.98 11.48
CA GLU A 86 -17.68 0.62 10.44
C GLU A 86 -17.36 1.25 9.08
N SER A 87 -17.09 2.56 9.06
CA SER A 87 -16.73 3.30 7.85
C SER A 87 -15.62 4.30 8.17
N PHE A 88 -14.46 4.12 7.53
CA PHE A 88 -13.29 4.96 7.75
C PHE A 88 -12.30 4.79 6.60
N LEU A 89 -11.72 5.89 6.13
CA LEU A 89 -10.60 5.88 5.19
C LEU A 89 -9.62 6.98 5.54
N LEU A 90 -8.40 6.58 5.87
CA LEU A 90 -7.31 7.48 6.20
C LEU A 90 -6.04 6.99 5.53
N THR A 91 -5.28 7.91 4.96
CA THR A 91 -3.91 7.64 4.51
C THR A 91 -2.95 8.24 5.51
N CYS A 92 -1.96 7.48 5.98
CA CYS A 92 -1.02 7.99 6.97
C CYS A 92 0.37 7.38 6.81
N GLY A 93 1.30 7.81 7.68
CA GLY A 93 2.71 7.52 7.56
C GLY A 93 3.39 8.40 6.52
N ARG A 94 4.72 8.43 6.58
CA ARG A 94 5.55 9.08 5.58
C ARG A 94 6.68 8.13 5.22
N LYS A 95 6.73 7.71 3.97
CA LYS A 95 7.90 7.04 3.40
C LYS A 95 8.60 8.05 2.54
N THR A 96 9.88 8.24 2.81
CA THR A 96 10.75 8.93 1.88
C THR A 96 10.96 7.98 0.71
N SER A 97 10.38 8.31 -0.44
CA SER A 97 10.84 7.78 -1.71
C SER A 97 12.25 8.30 -1.90
N ARG A 98 13.24 7.57 -1.37
CA ARG A 98 14.62 7.75 -1.79
C ARG A 98 14.60 7.41 -3.27
N THR A 99 14.42 8.44 -4.12
CA THR A 99 14.78 8.36 -5.53
C THR A 99 16.14 7.71 -5.51
N LEU A 100 16.17 6.48 -6.02
CA LEU A 100 17.34 5.68 -6.22
C LEU A 100 18.39 6.63 -6.80
N GLN A 101 19.29 7.15 -5.97
CA GLN A 101 20.47 7.84 -6.46
C GLN A 101 21.21 6.74 -7.23
N ASP A 102 21.11 6.84 -8.56
CA ASP A 102 21.74 6.02 -9.59
C ASP A 102 22.71 4.92 -9.11
N PRO A 103 22.30 3.65 -9.06
CA PRO A 103 23.21 2.54 -9.25
C PRO A 103 23.53 2.30 -10.74
N ILE A 104 22.93 3.06 -11.68
CA ILE A 104 23.22 2.95 -13.12
C ILE A 104 24.55 3.66 -13.49
N SER A 105 25.14 4.44 -12.57
CA SER A 105 26.52 4.94 -12.73
C SER A 105 27.60 3.86 -12.57
N LYS A 106 27.21 2.59 -12.37
CA LYS A 106 28.10 1.43 -12.51
C LYS A 106 27.49 0.42 -13.48
N ARG A 107 27.42 0.78 -14.77
CA ARG A 107 27.47 -0.24 -15.82
C ARG A 107 28.90 -0.80 -15.83
N PRO A 108 29.17 -2.05 -15.41
CA PRO A 108 30.31 -2.74 -15.98
C PRO A 108 30.02 -2.89 -17.47
N GLU A 109 30.91 -2.38 -18.30
CA GLU A 109 30.85 -2.56 -19.74
C GLU A 109 30.71 -4.05 -20.07
N TRP A 110 29.67 -4.34 -20.84
CA TRP A 110 29.59 -5.43 -21.79
C TRP A 110 30.94 -6.12 -22.06
N ARG A 111 31.15 -7.30 -21.47
CA ARG A 111 31.85 -8.39 -22.17
C ARG A 111 30.89 -9.54 -22.31
N ASP A 112 30.03 -9.40 -23.31
CA ASP A 112 29.50 -10.55 -24.01
C ASP A 112 30.65 -11.12 -24.85
N SER A 113 31.13 -12.30 -24.45
CA SER A 113 31.57 -13.34 -25.37
C SER A 113 32.15 -14.50 -24.56
N VAL A 114 31.59 -15.68 -24.79
CA VAL A 114 32.13 -17.03 -24.53
C VAL A 114 31.51 -17.78 -23.32
N SER A 115 30.75 -18.82 -23.68
CA SER A 115 30.30 -20.00 -22.91
C SER A 115 28.95 -19.82 -22.19
N ASP A 116 27.80 -20.12 -22.80
CA ASP A 116 27.34 -21.43 -23.31
C ASP A 116 27.90 -22.63 -22.52
N THR A 117 27.00 -23.55 -22.15
CA THR A 117 27.22 -24.74 -21.30
C THR A 117 27.44 -24.51 -19.80
N LEU A 118 26.37 -24.72 -19.01
CA LEU A 118 26.34 -25.67 -17.88
C LEU A 118 24.97 -25.63 -17.16
N TRP A 119 23.91 -25.91 -17.92
CA TRP A 119 22.67 -26.45 -17.35
C TRP A 119 22.74 -27.97 -17.41
N GLN A 120 23.36 -28.61 -16.43
CA GLN A 120 23.08 -30.02 -16.17
C GLN A 120 22.93 -30.26 -14.67
N TYR A 121 21.66 -30.37 -14.28
CA TYR A 121 21.19 -31.13 -13.13
C TYR A 121 21.88 -32.50 -13.06
N ARG A 122 22.27 -32.90 -11.86
CA ARG A 122 22.13 -34.30 -11.47
C ARG A 122 21.87 -34.43 -9.97
N LEU A 123 20.62 -34.75 -9.67
CA LEU A 123 20.21 -35.49 -8.48
C LEU A 123 20.89 -36.87 -8.51
N HIS A 124 21.47 -37.27 -7.39
CA HIS A 124 21.45 -38.64 -6.91
C HIS A 124 21.63 -38.68 -5.39
#